data_AF-A0A6N8WTI8-F1
#
_entry.id   AF-A0A6N8WTI8-F1
#
_cell.length_a   1.000
_cell.length_b   1.000
_cell.length_c   1.000
_cell.angle_alpha   90.00
_cell.angle_beta   90.00
_cell.angle_gamma   90.00
#
_symmetry.space_group_name_H-M   'P 1'
#
loop_
_entity.id
_entity.type
_entity.pdbx_description
1 polymer ?
#
loop_
_entity_poly.entity_id
_entity_poly.type
_entity_poly.pdbx_seq_one_letter_code
_entity_poly.pdbx_strand_id
1 'polypeptide(L)'
;DPWLILYLLIFFLIGFFVLGSLMLAVGAAVNDMTEAQSLQMPLMMVMMVPWFLWPAISRDPGSTLAVVTSHLPPLNTFTMLFRMASTQPPPWWEVWLSIGTGLASVVAAVWVAAKVFRIGLLMYGKPPDVRTLIRWVRAA
;
A
#
# COMPACT_ATOMS: atom_id res chain seq x y z
N ASP A 1 17.85 7.04 17.89
CA ASP A 1 16.56 7.48 18.46
C ASP A 1 15.56 6.34 18.62
N PRO A 2 15.27 5.89 19.86
CA PRO A 2 14.39 4.74 20.13
C PRO A 2 12.96 4.89 19.60
N TRP A 3 12.46 6.13 19.48
CA TRP A 3 11.11 6.43 19.00
C TRP A 3 10.90 6.07 17.53
N LEU A 4 11.94 6.12 16.69
CA LEU A 4 11.87 5.71 15.29
C LEU A 4 11.51 4.23 15.12
N ILE A 5 11.93 3.37 16.06
CA ILE A 5 11.63 1.93 16.04
C ILE A 5 10.13 1.69 16.25
N LEU A 6 9.48 2.50 17.10
CA LEU A 6 8.04 2.41 17.33
C LEU A 6 7.26 2.81 16.06
N TYR A 7 7.62 3.92 15.43
CA TYR A 7 6.98 4.35 14.19
C TYR A 7 7.26 3.39 13.02
N LEU A 8 8.47 2.84 12.93
CA LEU A 8 8.80 1.77 12.00
C LEU A 8 7.84 0.59 12.15
N LEU A 9 7.59 0.12 13.38
CA LEU A 9 6.65 -0.97 13.66
C LEU A 9 5.23 -0.63 13.22
N ILE A 10 4.75 0.58 13.54
CA ILE A 10 3.39 1.03 13.16
C ILE A 10 3.22 1.06 11.65
N PHE A 11 4.14 1.74 10.94
CA PHE A 11 4.08 1.84 9.49
C PHE A 11 4.30 0.47 8.82
N PHE A 12 5.22 -0.36 9.34
CA PHE A 12 5.40 -1.72 8.87
C PHE A 12 4.12 -2.53 8.95
N LEU A 13 3.39 -2.49 10.08
CA LEU A 13 2.11 -3.18 10.22
C LEU A 13 1.08 -2.66 9.23
N ILE A 14 0.97 -1.35 9.04
CA ILE A 14 0.06 -0.75 8.04
C ILE A 14 0.37 -1.29 6.64
N GLY A 15 1.63 -1.20 6.19
CA GLY A 15 2.04 -1.69 4.88
C GLY A 15 1.84 -3.20 4.73
N PHE A 16 2.15 -3.95 5.78
CA PHE A 16 1.95 -5.41 5.83
C PHE A 16 0.47 -5.77 5.67
N PHE A 17 -0.44 -5.11 6.39
CA PHE A 17 -1.87 -5.39 6.26
C PHE A 17 -2.44 -4.96 4.91
N VAL A 18 -1.99 -3.84 4.34
CA VAL A 18 -2.42 -3.43 2.99
C VAL A 18 -1.95 -4.46 1.96
N LEU A 19 -0.66 -4.82 1.95
CA LEU A 19 -0.13 -5.77 0.99
C LEU A 19 -0.72 -7.17 1.19
N GLY A 20 -0.85 -7.61 2.44
CA GLY A 20 -1.44 -8.89 2.80
C GLY A 20 -2.91 -9.00 2.36
N SER A 21 -3.72 -7.97 2.59
CA SER A 21 -5.12 -7.96 2.15
C SER A 21 -5.26 -8.01 0.62
N LEU A 22 -4.42 -7.26 -0.11
CA LEU A 22 -4.41 -7.30 -1.56
C LEU A 22 -3.94 -8.66 -2.11
N MET A 23 -2.93 -9.28 -1.49
CA MET A 23 -2.48 -10.64 -1.85
C MET A 23 -3.54 -11.70 -1.54
N LEU A 24 -4.27 -11.57 -0.43
CA LEU A 24 -5.42 -12.43 -0.11
C LEU A 24 -6.51 -12.30 -1.18
N ALA A 25 -6.78 -11.09 -1.65
CA ALA A 25 -7.73 -10.83 -2.73
C ALA A 25 -7.32 -11.53 -4.04
N VAL A 26 -6.04 -11.41 -4.41
CA VAL A 26 -5.48 -12.06 -5.60
C VAL A 26 -5.53 -13.59 -5.46
N GLY A 27 -5.09 -14.14 -4.33
CA GLY A 27 -5.08 -15.58 -4.08
C GLY A 27 -6.47 -16.22 -4.13
N ALA A 28 -7.52 -15.48 -3.76
CA ALA A 28 -8.90 -15.94 -3.86
C ALA A 28 -9.50 -15.84 -5.27
N ALA A 29 -8.89 -15.06 -6.16
CA ALA A 29 -9.39 -14.80 -7.50
C ALA A 29 -8.72 -15.67 -8.57
N VAL A 30 -7.51 -16.18 -8.32
CA VAL A 30 -6.71 -16.98 -9.26
C VAL A 30 -6.91 -18.47 -9.03
N ASN A 31 -6.82 -19.25 -10.12
CA ASN A 31 -6.91 -20.71 -10.05
C ASN A 31 -5.54 -21.39 -10.10
N ASP A 32 -4.53 -20.70 -10.66
CA ASP A 32 -3.18 -21.23 -10.84
C ASP A 32 -2.09 -20.31 -10.28
N MET A 33 -0.99 -20.90 -9.83
CA MET A 33 0.12 -20.20 -9.19
C MET A 33 0.86 -19.24 -10.15
N THR A 34 0.86 -19.56 -11.45
CA THR A 34 1.41 -18.69 -12.50
C THR A 34 0.61 -17.39 -12.65
N GLU A 35 -0.71 -17.44 -12.46
CA GLU A 35 -1.60 -16.27 -12.52
C GLU A 35 -1.41 -15.38 -11.29
N ALA A 36 -1.24 -15.99 -10.11
CA ALA A 36 -0.89 -15.26 -8.89
C ALA A 36 0.40 -14.44 -9.08
N GLN A 37 1.40 -15.04 -9.73
CA GLN A 37 2.69 -14.41 -9.97
C GLN A 37 2.60 -13.23 -10.96
N SER A 38 1.72 -13.30 -11.96
CA SER A 38 1.51 -12.20 -12.92
C SER A 38 0.83 -10.99 -12.27
N LEU A 39 -0.09 -11.23 -11.32
CA LEU A 39 -0.76 -10.19 -10.52
C LEU A 39 0.10 -9.64 -9.37
N GLN A 40 1.12 -10.39 -8.93
CA GLN A 40 2.08 -9.95 -7.93
C GLN A 40 2.99 -8.82 -8.45
N MET A 41 3.36 -8.88 -9.73
CA MET A 41 4.25 -7.89 -10.38
C MET A 41 3.73 -6.45 -10.28
N PRO A 42 2.48 -6.12 -10.64
CA PRO A 42 1.97 -4.75 -10.48
C PRO A 42 1.85 -4.32 -9.02
N LEU A 43 1.58 -5.25 -8.09
CA LEU A 43 1.54 -4.95 -6.66
C LEU A 43 2.92 -4.55 -6.14
N MET A 44 3.94 -5.29 -6.56
CA MET A 44 5.35 -4.98 -6.25
C MET A 44 5.78 -3.66 -6.89
N MET A 45 5.35 -3.35 -8.11
CA MET A 45 5.66 -2.06 -8.74
C MET A 45 5.16 -0.87 -7.92
N VAL A 46 3.93 -0.93 -7.39
CA VAL A 46 3.39 0.12 -6.51
C VAL A 46 4.24 0.26 -5.24
N MET A 47 4.66 -0.85 -4.65
CA MET A 47 5.53 -0.87 -3.46
C MET A 47 6.95 -0.36 -3.72
N MET A 48 7.42 -0.39 -4.98
CA MET A 48 8.73 0.15 -5.37
C MET A 48 8.73 1.66 -5.62
N VAL A 49 7.57 2.29 -5.83
CA VAL A 49 7.47 3.75 -6.06
C VAL A 49 8.18 4.57 -4.98
N PRO A 50 8.05 4.30 -3.67
CA PRO A 50 8.76 5.06 -2.63
C PRO A 50 10.28 4.96 -2.74
N TRP A 51 10.80 3.80 -3.18
CA TRP A 51 12.24 3.61 -3.41
C TRP A 51 12.77 4.49 -4.53
N PHE A 52 12.00 4.67 -5.61
CA PHE A 52 12.37 5.60 -6.68
C PHE A 52 12.31 7.06 -6.24
N LEU A 53 11.44 7.39 -5.29
CA LEU A 53 11.29 8.74 -4.74
C LEU A 53 12.29 9.06 -3.62
N TRP A 54 12.92 8.06 -3.02
CA TRP A 54 13.89 8.22 -1.92
C TRP A 54 14.97 9.27 -2.20
N PRO A 55 15.66 9.30 -3.37
CA PRO A 55 16.69 10.31 -3.62
C PRO A 55 16.14 11.73 -3.67
N ALA A 56 14.89 11.92 -4.12
CA ALA A 56 14.24 13.22 -4.17
C ALA A 56 13.82 13.67 -2.76
N ILE A 57 13.24 12.76 -1.97
CA ILE A 57 12.83 13.00 -0.58
C ILE A 57 14.05 13.28 0.31
N SER A 58 15.14 12.54 0.11
CA SER A 58 16.36 12.70 0.90
C SER A 58 17.06 14.04 0.64
N ARG A 59 16.94 14.60 -0.57
CA ARG A 59 17.48 15.91 -0.93
C ARG A 59 16.66 17.06 -0.37
N ASP A 60 15.33 16.96 -0.46
CA ASP A 60 14.40 17.96 0.09
C ASP A 60 13.20 17.28 0.76
N PRO A 61 13.33 16.97 2.07
CA PRO A 61 12.26 16.35 2.86
C PRO A 61 11.01 17.24 3.03
N GLY A 62 11.14 18.54 2.79
CA GLY A 62 10.06 19.53 2.91
C GLY A 62 9.33 19.81 1.59
N SER A 63 9.82 19.26 0.47
CA SER A 63 9.22 19.47 -0.85
C SER A 63 7.74 19.03 -0.89
N THR A 64 6.93 19.71 -1.70
CA THR A 64 5.52 19.36 -1.93
C THR A 64 5.36 17.91 -2.38
N LEU A 65 6.33 17.37 -3.14
CA LEU A 65 6.34 15.96 -3.55
C LEU A 65 6.50 15.04 -2.34
N ALA A 66 7.46 15.31 -1.45
CA ALA A 66 7.68 14.53 -0.24
C ALA A 66 6.45 14.56 0.68
N VAL A 67 5.82 15.72 0.86
CA VAL A 67 4.60 15.86 1.68
C VAL A 67 3.43 15.05 1.09
N VAL A 68 3.11 15.25 -0.20
CA VAL A 68 1.98 14.56 -0.84
C VAL A 68 2.15 13.05 -0.81
N THR A 69 3.34 12.56 -1.15
CA THR A 69 3.63 11.12 -1.20
C THR A 69 3.71 10.48 0.18
N SER A 70 3.91 11.27 1.23
CA SER A 70 3.83 10.83 2.64
C SER A 70 2.42 10.66 3.17
N HIS A 71 1.42 11.17 2.48
CA HIS A 71 0.02 11.02 2.85
C HIS A 71 -0.73 10.04 1.96
N LEU A 72 -0.18 9.68 0.80
CA LEU A 72 -0.80 8.78 -0.18
C LEU A 72 -0.55 7.31 0.16
N PRO A 73 -1.56 6.53 0.56
CA PRO A 73 -1.37 5.10 0.83
C PRO A 73 -1.36 4.29 -0.48
N PRO A 74 -0.61 3.17 -0.57
CA PRO A 74 0.24 2.56 0.47
C PRO A 74 1.66 3.16 0.54
N LEU A 75 1.96 4.17 -0.29
CA LEU A 75 3.30 4.77 -0.40
C LEU A 75 3.75 5.44 0.90
N ASN A 76 2.79 6.04 1.62
CA ASN A 76 2.96 6.71 2.91
C ASN A 76 3.76 5.90 3.94
N THR A 77 3.61 4.57 3.93
CA THR A 77 4.29 3.64 4.83
C THR A 77 5.81 3.78 4.77
N PHE A 78 6.34 3.94 3.55
CA PHE A 78 7.78 4.04 3.33
C PHE A 78 8.22 5.51 3.28
N THR A 79 7.49 6.37 2.58
CA THR A 79 7.87 7.78 2.38
C THR A 79 7.86 8.58 3.69
N MET A 80 6.94 8.30 4.62
CA MET A 80 6.93 8.99 5.91
C MET A 80 8.12 8.56 6.79
N LEU A 81 8.44 7.26 6.80
CA LEU A 81 9.62 6.75 7.50
C LEU A 81 10.90 7.38 6.96
N PHE A 82 10.96 7.56 5.64
CA PHE A 82 12.07 8.20 4.98
C PHE A 82 12.27 9.66 5.41
N ARG A 83 11.18 10.42 5.53
CA ARG A 83 11.20 11.80 6.05
C ARG A 83 11.56 11.84 7.54
N MET A 84 11.08 10.89 8.34
CA MET A 84 11.41 10.81 9.77
C MET A 84 12.88 10.46 10.03
N ALA A 85 13.51 9.69 9.15
CA ALA A 85 14.93 9.36 9.19
C ALA A 85 15.84 10.44 8.57
N SER A 86 15.27 11.50 8.00
CA SER A 86 16.01 12.58 7.35
C SER A 86 16.49 13.64 8.36
N THR A 87 17.40 14.51 7.92
CA THR A 87 17.99 15.60 8.74
C THR A 87 16.99 16.65 9.21
N GLN A 88 15.84 16.79 8.52
CA GLN A 88 14.71 17.62 8.92
C GLN A 88 13.48 16.74 9.15
N PRO A 89 13.22 16.32 10.40
CA PRO A 89 12.04 15.53 10.71
C PRO A 89 10.76 16.38 10.55
N PRO A 90 9.70 15.81 9.96
CA PRO A 90 8.44 16.51 9.77
C PRO A 90 7.73 16.80 11.12
N PRO A 91 6.82 17.80 11.14
CA PRO A 91 5.98 18.06 12.30
C PRO A 91 5.21 16.82 12.75
N TRP A 92 4.99 16.69 14.05
CA TRP A 92 4.36 15.50 14.64
C TRP A 92 2.93 15.28 14.13
N TRP A 93 2.20 16.35 13.81
CA TRP A 93 0.85 16.27 13.26
C TRP A 93 0.83 15.62 11.86
N GLU A 94 1.87 15.79 11.04
CA GLU A 94 1.97 15.12 9.72
C GLU A 94 2.10 13.61 9.90
N VAL A 95 2.84 13.17 10.94
CA VAL A 95 3.02 11.75 11.28
C VAL A 95 1.70 11.12 11.67
N TRP A 96 0.95 11.75 12.58
CA TRP A 96 -0.36 11.25 12.99
C TRP A 96 -1.37 11.24 11.84
N LEU A 97 -1.34 12.25 10.97
CA LEU A 97 -2.19 12.29 9.78
C LEU A 97 -1.82 11.16 8.81
N SER A 98 -0.53 10.90 8.58
CA SER A 98 -0.06 9.78 7.74
C SER A 98 -0.43 8.42 8.32
N ILE A 99 -0.36 8.24 9.64
CA ILE A 99 -0.86 7.03 10.32
C ILE A 99 -2.36 6.88 10.10
N GLY A 100 -3.12 7.97 10.24
CA GLY A 100 -4.57 7.99 9.99
C GLY A 100 -4.93 7.58 8.56
N THR A 101 -4.25 8.15 7.55
CA THR A 101 -4.47 7.77 6.15
C THR A 101 -4.02 6.34 5.86
N GLY A 102 -2.95 5.88 6.51
CA GLY A 102 -2.49 4.49 6.46
C GLY A 102 -3.53 3.51 7.01
N LEU A 103 -4.07 3.76 8.20
CA LEU A 103 -5.14 2.94 8.77
C LEU A 103 -6.41 2.94 7.91
N ALA A 104 -6.81 4.10 7.40
CA ALA A 104 -7.92 4.19 6.45
C ALA A 104 -7.67 3.33 5.20
N SER A 105 -6.43 3.28 4.71
CA SER A 105 -6.05 2.43 3.58
C SER A 105 -6.09 0.94 3.89
N VAL A 106 -5.73 0.53 5.11
CA VAL A 106 -5.87 -0.87 5.55
C VAL A 106 -7.33 -1.28 5.50
N VAL A 107 -8.23 -0.46 6.05
CA VAL A 107 -9.68 -0.72 6.01
C VAL A 107 -10.18 -0.78 4.57
N ALA A 108 -9.75 0.16 3.72
CA ALA A 108 -10.12 0.17 2.31
C ALA A 108 -9.61 -1.08 1.56
N ALA A 109 -8.36 -1.49 1.80
CA ALA A 109 -7.75 -2.66 1.16
C ALA A 109 -8.42 -3.96 1.61
N VAL A 110 -8.73 -4.11 2.90
CA VAL A 110 -9.51 -5.24 3.43
C VAL A 110 -10.92 -5.26 2.85
N TRP A 111 -11.58 -4.11 2.73
CA TRP A 111 -12.91 -4.00 2.13
C TRP A 111 -12.90 -4.40 0.64
N VAL A 112 -11.90 -3.93 -0.11
CA VAL A 112 -11.66 -4.34 -1.50
C VAL A 112 -11.41 -5.85 -1.59
N ALA A 113 -10.56 -6.39 -0.72
CA ALA A 113 -10.26 -7.81 -0.69
C ALA A 113 -11.50 -8.66 -0.42
N ALA A 114 -12.34 -8.27 0.53
CA ALA A 114 -13.60 -8.95 0.83
C ALA A 114 -14.58 -8.92 -0.36
N LYS A 115 -14.64 -7.81 -1.10
CA LYS A 115 -15.46 -7.70 -2.32
C LYS A 115 -14.94 -8.61 -3.44
N VAL A 116 -13.65 -8.58 -3.71
CA VAL A 116 -13.01 -9.44 -4.71
C VAL A 116 -13.19 -10.91 -4.33
N PHE A 117 -13.04 -11.27 -3.06
CA PHE A 117 -13.26 -12.62 -2.55
C PHE A 117 -14.68 -13.13 -2.83
N ARG A 118 -15.70 -12.29 -2.56
CA ARG A 118 -17.12 -12.64 -2.83
C ARG A 118 -17.41 -12.90 -4.31
N ILE A 119 -16.82 -12.10 -5.21
CA ILE A 119 -17.05 -12.24 -6.66
C ILE A 119 -16.19 -13.36 -7.25
N GLY A 120 -14.95 -13.52 -6.78
CA GLY A 120 -14.03 -14.57 -7.22
C GLY A 120 -14.58 -15.98 -6.99
N LEU A 121 -15.27 -16.19 -5.86
CA LEU A 121 -15.95 -17.45 -5.54
C LEU A 121 -17.01 -17.89 -6.57
N LEU A 122 -17.60 -16.96 -7.32
CA LEU A 122 -18.63 -17.23 -8.32
C LEU A 122 -18.08 -17.34 -9.74
N MET A 123 -16.79 -17.04 -9.93
CA MET A 123 -16.12 -17.03 -11.22
C MET A 123 -15.25 -18.27 -11.39
N TYR A 124 -15.78 -19.29 -12.06
CA TYR A 124 -15.00 -20.44 -12.51
C TYR A 124 -14.53 -20.26 -13.96
N GLY A 125 -13.22 -20.42 -14.20
CA GLY A 125 -12.69 -20.77 -15.53
C GLY A 125 -12.09 -19.65 -16.40
N LYS A 126 -12.06 -18.38 -15.99
CA LYS A 126 -11.29 -17.34 -16.71
C LYS A 126 -10.35 -16.57 -15.77
N PRO A 127 -9.03 -16.46 -16.11
CA PRO A 127 -8.08 -15.67 -15.33
C PRO A 127 -8.56 -14.23 -15.17
N PRO A 128 -8.61 -13.69 -13.95
CA PRO A 128 -8.90 -12.27 -13.75
C PRO A 128 -7.69 -11.42 -14.12
N ASP A 129 -7.84 -10.58 -15.15
CA ASP A 129 -6.91 -9.48 -15.41
C ASP A 129 -7.08 -8.35 -14.37
N VAL A 130 -6.06 -7.50 -14.18
CA VAL A 130 -6.09 -6.33 -13.27
C VAL A 130 -7.30 -5.44 -13.56
N ARG A 131 -7.67 -5.29 -14.84
CA ARG A 131 -8.86 -4.53 -15.26
C ARG A 131 -10.16 -5.17 -14.79
N THR A 132 -10.22 -6.49 -14.73
CA THR A 132 -11.38 -7.26 -14.28
C THR A 132 -11.54 -7.13 -12.76
N LEU A 133 -10.44 -7.22 -12.00
CA LEU A 133 -10.44 -6.96 -10.56
C LEU A 133 -10.99 -5.55 -10.23
N ILE A 134 -10.55 -4.52 -10.97
CA ILE A 134 -11.05 -3.15 -10.80
C ILE A 134 -12.56 -3.05 -11.11
N ARG A 135 -13.04 -3.75 -12.14
CA ARG A 135 -14.49 -3.79 -12.46
C ARG A 135 -15.29 -4.45 -11.36
N TRP A 136 -14.80 -5.53 -10.77
CA TRP A 136 -15.46 -6.21 -9.65
C TRP A 136 -15.61 -5.31 -8.43
N VAL A 137 -14.58 -4.55 -8.10
CA VAL A 137 -14.63 -3.55 -7.01
C VAL A 137 -15.67 -2.47 -7.28
N ARG A 138 -15.91 -2.09 -8.54
CA ARG A 138 -16.92 -1.09 -8.93
C ARG A 138 -18.35 -1.64 -9.08
N ALA A 139 -18.51 -2.93 -9.34
CA ALA A 139 -19.81 -3.55 -9.60
C ALA A 139 -20.51 -4.06 -8.32
N ALA A 140 -19.76 -4.33 -7.26
CA ALA A 140 -20.27 -4.57 -5.90
C ALA A 140 -20.37 -3.26 -5.11
#